data_AF-A0A2D4NU91-F1
#
_entry.id   AF-A0A2D4NU91-F1
#
_cell.length_a   1.000
_cell.length_b   1.000
_cell.length_c   1.000
_cell.angle_alpha   90.00
_cell.angle_beta   90.00
_cell.angle_gamma   90.00
#
_symmetry.space_group_name_H-M   'P 1'
#
loop_
_entity.id
_entity.type
_entity.pdbx_description
1 polymer ?
#
loop_
_entity_poly.entity_id
_entity_poly.type
_entity_poly.pdbx_seq_one_letter_code
_entity_poly.pdbx_strand_id
1 'polypeptide(L)'
;PRDFVYINEYKVGEGITLNQVAVGCECSDCLSEAAGGCCPGASHHKFAYNELGQVKIKAGMPIYECNSRCSCGIDCPNRVVQRGIRYDLCIFRTDNGCGWGVRTLEKIRKHSFVMEYVGEIITSEEAERRGQVYDRQGATYLFDLDYVEDVY
;
A
#
# COMPACT_ATOMS: atom_id res chain seq x y z
N PRO A 1 -18.45 -8.95 -9.46
CA PRO A 1 -19.79 -8.48 -9.00
C PRO A 1 -20.30 -7.43 -9.99
N ARG A 2 -21.62 -7.25 -10.18
CA ARG A 2 -22.12 -6.29 -11.18
C ARG A 2 -21.84 -4.83 -10.80
N ASP A 3 -21.87 -4.52 -9.50
CA ASP A 3 -21.65 -3.17 -8.97
C ASP A 3 -20.28 -3.02 -8.31
N PHE A 4 -19.24 -3.54 -8.97
CA PHE A 4 -17.85 -3.41 -8.51
C PHE A 4 -16.94 -3.03 -9.67
N VAL A 5 -16.16 -1.98 -9.49
CA VAL A 5 -15.20 -1.47 -10.48
C VAL A 5 -13.79 -1.74 -9.97
N TYR A 6 -12.99 -2.43 -10.77
CA TYR A 6 -11.57 -2.61 -10.47
C TYR A 6 -10.81 -1.31 -10.72
N ILE A 7 -9.99 -0.94 -9.75
CA ILE A 7 -9.10 0.22 -9.81
C ILE A 7 -7.70 -0.23 -9.37
N ASN A 8 -6.67 0.43 -9.89
CA ASN A 8 -5.26 0.16 -9.55
C ASN A 8 -4.65 1.21 -8.62
N GLU A 9 -5.33 2.36 -8.47
CA GLU A 9 -4.91 3.48 -7.65
C GLU A 9 -6.10 3.96 -6.83
N TYR A 10 -5.83 4.74 -5.78
CA TYR A 10 -6.89 5.37 -5.00
C TYR A 10 -7.77 6.27 -5.85
N LYS A 11 -9.09 6.21 -5.61
CA LYS A 11 -10.03 7.21 -6.11
C LYS A 11 -10.22 8.27 -5.03
N VAL A 12 -9.77 9.49 -5.27
CA VAL A 12 -9.90 10.57 -4.29
C VAL A 12 -11.35 11.06 -4.25
N GLY A 13 -11.98 10.99 -3.08
CA GLY A 13 -13.32 11.50 -2.83
C GLY A 13 -13.36 13.02 -2.71
N GLU A 14 -14.57 13.57 -2.69
CA GLU A 14 -14.80 15.01 -2.54
C GLU A 14 -14.24 15.53 -1.20
N GLY A 15 -13.65 16.73 -1.23
CA GLY A 15 -13.09 17.37 -0.03
C GLY A 15 -11.71 16.86 0.41
N ILE A 16 -11.14 15.86 -0.27
CA ILE A 16 -9.82 15.31 0.07
C ILE A 16 -8.74 15.88 -0.84
N THR A 17 -7.62 16.30 -0.24
CA THR A 17 -6.41 16.70 -0.95
C THR A 17 -5.27 15.75 -0.60
N LEU A 18 -4.67 15.14 -1.61
CA LEU A 18 -3.46 14.35 -1.43
C LEU A 18 -2.22 15.25 -1.56
N ASN A 19 -1.38 15.23 -0.54
CA ASN A 19 -0.11 15.96 -0.56
C ASN A 19 0.88 15.25 -1.49
N GLN A 20 1.47 16.00 -2.41
CA GLN A 20 2.55 15.48 -3.25
C GLN A 20 3.86 15.44 -2.47
N VAL A 21 4.66 14.40 -2.71
CA VAL A 21 5.99 14.30 -2.13
C VAL A 21 6.89 15.40 -2.70
N ALA A 22 7.52 16.18 -1.83
CA ALA A 22 8.28 17.37 -2.21
C ALA A 22 9.76 17.08 -2.57
N VAL A 23 10.33 16.01 -2.04
CA VAL A 23 11.78 15.72 -2.11
C VAL A 23 12.02 14.28 -2.58
N GLY A 24 13.06 14.09 -3.39
CA GLY A 24 13.59 12.78 -3.76
C GLY A 24 15.08 12.68 -3.47
N CYS A 25 15.61 11.45 -3.50
CA CYS A 25 17.03 11.21 -3.29
C CYS A 25 17.84 11.30 -4.60
N GLU A 26 19.13 11.62 -4.47
CA GLU A 26 20.12 11.69 -5.55
C GLU A 26 21.09 10.49 -5.53
N CYS A 27 20.70 9.41 -4.84
CA CYS A 27 21.55 8.23 -4.67
C CYS A 27 21.88 7.55 -6.00
N SER A 28 23.13 7.11 -6.13
CA SER A 28 23.55 6.25 -7.22
C SER A 28 23.14 4.80 -6.99
N ASP A 29 23.20 4.36 -5.73
CA ASP A 29 22.72 3.06 -5.27
C ASP A 29 21.92 3.22 -3.97
N CYS A 30 20.58 3.19 -4.10
CA CYS A 30 19.68 3.37 -2.98
C CYS A 30 19.78 2.26 -1.90
N LEU A 31 20.31 1.08 -2.22
CA LEU A 31 20.44 -0.02 -1.26
C LEU A 31 21.64 0.19 -0.33
N SER A 32 22.79 0.54 -0.89
CA SER A 32 24.02 0.78 -0.11
C SER A 32 24.01 2.15 0.56
N GLU A 33 23.42 3.17 -0.06
CA GLU A 33 23.28 4.53 0.47
C GLU A 33 22.07 4.68 1.42
N ALA A 34 21.44 3.59 1.84
CA ALA A 34 20.29 3.58 2.75
C ALA A 34 20.53 4.37 4.04
N ALA A 35 21.74 4.31 4.61
CA ALA A 35 22.15 5.06 5.80
C ALA A 35 22.69 6.47 5.48
N GLY A 36 23.01 6.74 4.22
CA GLY A 36 23.60 8.00 3.75
C GLY A 36 22.59 9.08 3.35
N GLY A 37 21.29 8.85 3.55
CA GLY A 37 20.24 9.82 3.22
C GLY A 37 19.34 9.46 2.03
N CYS A 38 19.30 8.19 1.61
CA CYS A 38 18.21 7.71 0.75
C CYS A 38 16.83 7.96 1.42
N CYS A 39 15.73 7.93 0.66
CA CYS A 39 14.39 8.34 1.15
C CYS A 39 14.00 7.82 2.55
N PRO A 40 14.24 6.53 2.91
CA PRO A 40 13.99 6.07 4.27
C PRO A 40 14.86 6.79 5.31
N GLY A 41 16.17 6.91 5.05
CA GLY A 41 17.12 7.56 5.95
C GLY A 41 16.86 9.05 6.11
N ALA A 42 16.48 9.74 5.04
CA ALA A 42 16.08 11.16 5.08
C ALA A 42 14.84 11.40 5.94
N SER A 43 13.93 10.43 6.02
CA SER A 43 12.78 10.45 6.92
C SER A 43 13.09 9.88 8.31
N HIS A 44 14.36 9.63 8.66
CA HIS A 44 14.79 9.00 9.92
C HIS A 44 14.22 7.58 10.15
N HIS A 45 13.94 6.86 9.06
CA HIS A 45 13.42 5.50 9.07
C HIS A 45 14.40 4.47 8.49
N LYS A 46 14.13 3.20 8.77
CA LYS A 46 14.93 2.07 8.27
C LYS A 46 14.53 1.75 6.84
N PHE A 47 15.52 1.40 6.02
CA PHE A 47 15.27 0.81 4.70
C PHE A 47 14.45 -0.48 4.85
N ALA A 48 13.31 -0.54 4.17
CA ALA A 48 12.28 -1.54 4.44
C ALA A 48 12.60 -2.93 3.88
N TYR A 49 13.40 -3.00 2.82
CA TYR A 49 13.59 -4.21 2.02
C TYR A 49 14.99 -4.82 2.15
N ASN A 50 15.11 -6.11 1.87
CA ASN A 50 16.37 -6.75 1.53
C ASN A 50 16.61 -6.73 0.01
N GLU A 51 17.74 -7.29 -0.44
CA GLU A 51 18.12 -7.35 -1.86
C GLU A 51 17.13 -8.13 -2.74
N LEU A 52 16.31 -8.98 -2.13
CA LEU A 52 15.26 -9.76 -2.79
C LEU A 52 13.91 -9.03 -2.83
N GLY A 53 13.84 -7.78 -2.36
CA GLY A 53 12.60 -7.01 -2.28
C GLY A 53 11.66 -7.45 -1.15
N GLN A 54 12.16 -8.22 -0.18
CA GLN A 54 11.35 -8.72 0.94
C GLN A 54 11.43 -7.77 2.14
N VAL A 55 10.31 -7.54 2.81
CA VAL A 55 10.22 -6.67 3.98
C VAL A 55 11.03 -7.25 5.14
N LYS A 56 11.88 -6.42 5.76
CA LYS A 56 12.69 -6.77 6.95
C LYS A 56 12.36 -5.93 8.19
N ILE A 57 11.54 -4.90 8.05
CA ILE A 57 11.04 -4.11 9.19
C ILE A 57 9.85 -4.81 9.86
N LYS A 58 9.61 -4.51 11.13
CA LYS A 58 8.48 -5.03 11.92
C LYS A 58 7.17 -4.33 11.54
N ALA A 59 6.05 -5.02 11.74
CA ALA A 59 4.72 -4.42 11.66
C ALA A 59 4.62 -3.18 12.57
N GLY A 60 3.88 -2.16 12.12
CA GLY A 60 3.78 -0.85 12.76
C GLY A 60 4.88 0.14 12.38
N MET A 61 5.95 -0.31 11.69
CA MET A 61 6.91 0.62 11.08
C MET A 61 6.52 0.97 9.64
N PRO A 62 6.64 2.25 9.24
CA PRO A 62 6.25 2.70 7.91
C PRO A 62 7.31 2.33 6.88
N ILE A 63 6.88 2.23 5.62
CA ILE A 63 7.77 2.05 4.48
C ILE A 63 7.82 3.35 3.68
N TYR A 64 9.02 3.90 3.53
CA TYR A 64 9.29 5.08 2.70
C TYR A 64 10.00 4.68 1.42
N GLU A 65 9.23 4.55 0.33
CA GLU A 65 9.79 4.24 -0.99
C GLU A 65 10.42 5.46 -1.66
N CYS A 66 11.29 5.20 -2.65
CA CYS A 66 11.71 6.23 -3.59
C CYS A 66 10.51 6.66 -4.44
N ASN A 67 10.46 7.93 -4.78
CA ASN A 67 9.33 8.57 -5.48
C ASN A 67 9.77 9.18 -6.82
N SER A 68 8.84 9.79 -7.56
CA SER A 68 9.10 10.37 -8.89
C SER A 68 10.13 11.51 -8.92
N ARG A 69 10.47 12.11 -7.78
CA ARG A 69 11.54 13.12 -7.67
C ARG A 69 12.92 12.52 -7.42
N CYS A 70 13.03 11.21 -7.23
CA CYS A 70 14.33 10.56 -7.05
C CYS A 70 15.01 10.36 -8.41
N SER A 71 16.34 10.45 -8.41
CA SER A 71 17.16 10.14 -9.59
C SER A 71 17.16 8.66 -9.99
N CYS A 72 16.81 7.76 -9.07
CA CYS A 72 16.81 6.32 -9.29
C CYS A 72 15.60 5.86 -10.12
N GLY A 73 15.84 4.91 -11.04
CA GLY A 73 14.84 4.35 -11.95
C GLY A 73 13.88 3.34 -11.29
N ILE A 74 13.02 2.72 -12.11
CA ILE A 74 11.98 1.78 -11.68
C ILE A 74 12.53 0.50 -11.03
N ASP A 75 13.75 0.09 -11.40
CA ASP A 75 14.42 -1.10 -10.85
C ASP A 75 15.07 -0.84 -9.48
N CYS A 76 14.94 0.38 -8.94
CA CYS A 76 15.45 0.72 -7.63
C CYS A 76 14.93 -0.29 -6.56
N PRO A 77 15.82 -0.80 -5.70
CA PRO A 77 15.43 -1.76 -4.66
C PRO A 77 14.48 -1.17 -3.60
N ASN A 78 14.35 0.16 -3.55
CA ASN A 78 13.39 0.88 -2.72
C ASN A 78 12.10 1.29 -3.46
N ARG A 79 11.76 0.58 -4.55
CA ARG A 79 10.52 0.74 -5.32
C ARG A 79 9.81 -0.60 -5.47
N VAL A 80 9.33 -1.21 -4.40
CA VAL A 80 8.69 -2.54 -4.39
C VAL A 80 7.17 -2.44 -4.58
N VAL A 81 6.48 -1.67 -3.74
CA VAL A 81 5.02 -1.51 -3.78
C VAL A 81 4.57 -0.90 -5.10
N GLN A 82 5.23 0.17 -5.54
CA GLN A 82 4.90 0.86 -6.79
C GLN A 82 5.12 0.03 -8.07
N ARG A 83 5.76 -1.14 -7.99
CA ARG A 83 5.85 -2.09 -9.12
C ARG A 83 4.59 -2.93 -9.29
N GLY A 84 3.62 -2.77 -8.40
CA GLY A 84 2.32 -3.44 -8.46
C GLY A 84 2.40 -4.94 -8.21
N ILE A 85 1.28 -5.61 -8.49
CA ILE A 85 1.11 -7.05 -8.26
C ILE A 85 2.06 -7.83 -9.17
N ARG A 86 2.81 -8.78 -8.60
CA ARG A 86 3.80 -9.62 -9.30
C ARG A 86 3.41 -11.08 -9.41
N TYR A 87 2.20 -11.43 -8.98
CA TYR A 87 1.72 -12.81 -8.87
C TYR A 87 0.41 -13.01 -9.62
N ASP A 88 0.24 -14.20 -10.18
CA ASP A 88 -1.06 -14.60 -10.72
C ASP A 88 -2.03 -14.94 -9.59
N LEU A 89 -3.08 -14.13 -9.47
CA LEU A 89 -4.11 -14.25 -8.44
C LEU A 89 -5.43 -14.77 -9.03
N CYS A 90 -6.12 -15.61 -8.26
CA CYS A 90 -7.39 -16.22 -8.63
C CYS A 90 -8.45 -15.90 -7.59
N ILE A 91 -9.54 -15.26 -8.03
CA ILE A 91 -10.77 -15.09 -7.26
C ILE A 91 -11.54 -16.41 -7.33
N PHE A 92 -11.90 -16.97 -6.18
CA PHE A 92 -12.59 -18.26 -6.10
C PHE A 92 -13.70 -18.24 -5.04
N ARG A 93 -14.67 -19.15 -5.17
CA ARG A 93 -15.71 -19.35 -4.17
C ARG A 93 -15.20 -20.31 -3.11
N THR A 94 -15.28 -19.93 -1.83
CA THR A 94 -14.91 -20.82 -0.73
C THR A 94 -15.98 -21.89 -0.50
N ASP A 95 -15.57 -23.05 0.01
CA ASP A 95 -16.43 -24.20 0.31
C ASP A 95 -17.03 -24.17 1.72
N ASN A 96 -16.46 -23.34 2.60
CA ASN A 96 -16.82 -23.21 4.01
C ASN A 96 -17.85 -22.10 4.32
N GLY A 97 -18.46 -21.50 3.29
CA GLY A 97 -19.47 -20.46 3.45
C GLY A 97 -18.94 -19.03 3.67
N CYS A 98 -17.62 -18.79 3.67
CA CYS A 98 -17.02 -17.45 3.75
C CYS A 98 -17.22 -16.58 2.49
N GLY A 99 -17.83 -17.10 1.43
CA GLY A 99 -18.14 -16.34 0.23
C GLY A 99 -17.01 -16.38 -0.81
N TRP A 100 -16.55 -15.23 -1.27
CA TRP A 100 -15.46 -15.12 -2.24
C TRP A 100 -14.12 -14.94 -1.54
N GLY A 101 -13.09 -15.65 -2.00
CA GLY A 101 -11.72 -15.51 -1.54
C GLY A 101 -10.76 -15.25 -2.71
N VAL A 102 -9.51 -14.95 -2.36
CA VAL A 102 -8.40 -14.81 -3.31
C VAL A 102 -7.32 -15.81 -2.94
N ARG A 103 -6.76 -16.50 -3.94
CA ARG A 103 -5.61 -17.38 -3.77
C ARG A 103 -4.55 -17.07 -4.84
N THR A 104 -3.29 -17.32 -4.52
CA THR A 104 -2.19 -17.29 -5.49
C THR A 104 -2.12 -18.59 -6.28
N LEU A 105 -1.71 -18.52 -7.55
CA LEU A 105 -1.41 -19.69 -8.39
C LEU A 105 0.05 -20.14 -8.29
N GLU A 106 0.88 -19.36 -7.60
CA GLU A 106 2.31 -19.59 -7.45
C GLU A 106 2.77 -19.42 -5.99
N LYS A 107 3.99 -19.90 -5.68
CA LYS A 107 4.55 -19.82 -4.34
C LYS A 107 5.05 -18.41 -4.03
N ILE A 108 4.42 -17.77 -3.04
CA ILE A 108 4.87 -16.48 -2.51
C ILE A 108 5.85 -16.70 -1.35
N ARG A 109 7.04 -16.10 -1.43
CA ARG A 109 8.02 -16.17 -0.33
C ARG A 109 7.56 -15.30 0.84
N LYS A 110 7.90 -15.69 2.06
CA LYS A 110 7.61 -14.89 3.27
C LYS A 110 8.14 -13.45 3.11
N HIS A 111 7.36 -12.49 3.60
CA HIS A 111 7.63 -11.04 3.55
C HIS A 111 7.67 -10.42 2.15
N SER A 112 7.14 -11.09 1.12
CA SER A 112 6.99 -10.49 -0.21
C SER A 112 5.73 -9.62 -0.27
N PHE A 113 5.80 -8.51 -0.99
CA PHE A 113 4.64 -7.69 -1.30
C PHE A 113 3.65 -8.47 -2.18
N VAL A 114 2.35 -8.37 -1.90
CA VAL A 114 1.29 -9.08 -2.64
C VAL A 114 0.47 -8.09 -3.46
N MET A 115 -0.22 -7.18 -2.79
CA MET A 115 -1.06 -6.15 -3.40
C MET A 115 -1.38 -5.03 -2.39
N GLU A 116 -1.87 -3.91 -2.88
CA GLU A 116 -2.40 -2.81 -2.07
C GLU A 116 -3.90 -2.99 -1.80
N TYR A 117 -4.36 -2.46 -0.67
CA TYR A 117 -5.78 -2.25 -0.42
C TYR A 117 -6.17 -0.87 -0.97
N VAL A 118 -6.86 -0.86 -2.11
CA VAL A 118 -7.27 0.36 -2.81
C VAL A 118 -8.78 0.50 -2.82
N GLY A 119 -9.24 1.75 -2.79
CA GLY A 119 -10.64 2.11 -2.72
C GLY A 119 -10.85 3.59 -2.98
N GLU A 120 -12.07 4.04 -2.72
CA GLU A 120 -12.34 5.47 -2.62
C GLU A 120 -11.83 5.99 -1.27
N ILE A 121 -10.97 7.00 -1.30
CA ILE A 121 -10.60 7.72 -0.07
C ILE A 121 -11.74 8.69 0.21
N ILE A 122 -12.32 8.59 1.41
CA ILE A 122 -13.45 9.42 1.88
C ILE A 122 -13.12 9.97 3.26
N THR A 123 -13.82 11.04 3.66
CA THR A 123 -13.69 11.60 5.00
C THR A 123 -14.27 10.63 6.03
N SER A 124 -13.84 10.73 7.29
CA SER A 124 -14.40 9.91 8.38
C SER A 124 -15.91 10.14 8.56
N GLU A 125 -16.40 11.37 8.32
CA GLU A 125 -17.83 11.68 8.32
C GLU A 125 -18.60 10.91 7.24
N GLU A 126 -18.06 10.87 6.02
CA GLU A 126 -18.66 10.11 4.92
C GLU A 126 -18.57 8.59 5.15
N ALA A 127 -17.49 8.12 5.77
CA ALA A 127 -17.35 6.73 6.18
C ALA A 127 -18.41 6.33 7.21
N GLU A 128 -18.64 7.14 8.25
CA GLU A 128 -19.68 6.92 9.26
C GLU A 128 -21.08 6.88 8.61
N ARG A 129 -21.38 7.84 7.73
CA ARG A 129 -22.66 7.90 7.01
C ARG A 129 -22.89 6.64 6.16
N ARG A 130 -21.86 6.11 5.50
CA ARG A 130 -21.92 4.88 4.70
C ARG A 130 -21.94 3.61 5.56
N GLY A 131 -21.22 3.60 6.67
CA GLY A 131 -21.10 2.48 7.61
C GLY A 131 -22.46 2.00 8.11
N GLN A 132 -23.35 2.94 8.46
CA GLN A 132 -24.73 2.63 8.86
C GLN A 132 -25.52 1.82 7.82
N VAL A 133 -25.20 1.99 6.52
CA VAL A 133 -25.81 1.23 5.43
C VAL A 133 -25.11 -0.12 5.24
N TYR A 134 -23.78 -0.15 5.31
CA TYR A 134 -22.96 -1.34 5.10
C TYR A 134 -23.14 -2.39 6.20
N ASP A 135 -23.31 -1.97 7.45
CA ASP A 135 -23.58 -2.88 8.57
C ASP A 135 -24.87 -3.68 8.35
N ARG A 136 -25.90 -3.03 7.81
CA ARG A 136 -27.17 -3.71 7.45
C ARG A 136 -27.02 -4.70 6.31
N GLN A 137 -26.00 -4.53 5.46
CA GLN A 137 -25.72 -5.38 4.31
C GLN A 137 -24.65 -6.43 4.60
N GLY A 138 -24.02 -6.40 5.78
CA GLY A 138 -22.91 -7.27 6.15
C GLY A 138 -21.64 -7.02 5.31
N ALA A 139 -21.44 -5.79 4.84
CA ALA A 139 -20.31 -5.41 3.99
C ALA A 139 -19.15 -4.83 4.82
N THR A 140 -17.95 -5.39 4.68
CA THR A 140 -16.76 -4.98 5.46
C THR A 140 -15.67 -4.41 4.53
N TYR A 141 -15.93 -3.22 3.97
CA TYR A 141 -15.02 -2.56 3.00
C TYR A 141 -14.53 -1.18 3.44
N LEU A 142 -14.79 -0.80 4.70
CA LEU A 142 -14.19 0.40 5.31
C LEU A 142 -12.86 0.01 5.94
N PHE A 143 -11.84 0.81 5.67
CA PHE A 143 -10.49 0.65 6.23
C PHE A 143 -9.99 2.03 6.64
N ASP A 144 -9.77 2.23 7.93
CA ASP A 144 -9.33 3.51 8.47
C ASP A 144 -7.85 3.77 8.14
N LEU A 145 -7.54 5.01 7.75
CA LEU A 145 -6.17 5.46 7.46
C LEU A 145 -5.60 6.22 8.67
N ASP A 146 -5.52 5.55 9.82
CA ASP A 146 -5.22 6.11 11.15
C ASP A 146 -3.75 5.97 11.59
N TYR A 147 -2.85 5.63 10.65
CA TYR A 147 -1.45 5.34 10.96
C TYR A 147 -0.72 6.49 11.69
N VAL A 148 -1.01 7.74 11.30
CA VAL A 148 -0.54 8.93 12.00
C VAL A 148 -1.75 9.49 12.72
N GLU A 149 -1.87 9.24 14.02
CA GLU A 149 -2.89 9.91 14.84
C GLU A 149 -2.74 11.42 14.69
N ASP A 150 -3.86 12.14 14.53
CA ASP A 150 -3.88 13.60 14.59
C ASP A 150 -3.24 14.04 15.91
N VAL A 151 -2.01 14.56 15.84
CA VAL A 151 -1.38 15.25 16.97
C VAL A 151 -2.09 16.59 17.10
N TYR A 152 -3.18 16.64 17.86
CA TYR A 152 -3.85 17.87 18.29
C TYR A 152 -2.99 18.64 19.30
#